data_AF-A0AA88KQK4-F1
#
_entry.id   AF-A0AA88KQK4-F1
#
_cell.length_a   1.000
_cell.length_b   1.000
_cell.length_c   1.000
_cell.angle_alpha   90.00
_cell.angle_beta   90.00
_cell.angle_gamma   90.00
#
_symmetry.space_group_name_H-M   'P 1'
#
loop_
_entity.id
_entity.type
_entity.pdbx_description
1 polymer ?
#
loop_
_entity_poly.entity_id
_entity_poly.type
_entity_poly.pdbx_seq_one_letter_code
_entity_poly.pdbx_strand_id
1 'polypeptide(L)'
;MMDLRNYNNGYNARLGAVFGPQRAGSGQTITTSPEKCVVCGDRASGRHYGAISCEGCKGFFKRSIRKRLAYVCWGKRECEINKHHRNRCQYCRLQKCLAMGMRSYCKDLTLLLGGL
;
A
#
# COMPACT_ATOMS: atom_id res chain seq x y z
N MET A 1 -18.83 -14.63 -9.55
CA MET A 1 -17.75 -13.66 -9.84
C MET A 1 -17.86 -12.52 -8.84
N MET A 2 -16.99 -12.42 -7.83
CA MET A 2 -17.09 -11.35 -6.82
C MET A 2 -16.40 -10.08 -7.30
N ASP A 3 -17.16 -8.99 -7.39
CA ASP A 3 -16.68 -7.67 -7.79
C ASP A 3 -15.61 -7.09 -6.86
N LEU A 4 -14.54 -6.55 -7.44
CA LEU A 4 -13.48 -5.80 -6.74
C LEU A 4 -14.01 -4.66 -5.86
N ARG A 5 -15.22 -4.14 -6.15
CA ARG A 5 -15.90 -3.14 -5.32
C ARG A 5 -16.36 -3.71 -3.98
N ASN A 6 -16.94 -4.91 -3.95
CA ASN A 6 -17.39 -5.57 -2.72
C ASN A 6 -16.21 -5.99 -1.82
N TYR A 7 -15.10 -6.41 -2.44
CA TYR A 7 -13.86 -6.71 -1.72
C TYR A 7 -13.27 -5.47 -1.01
N ASN A 8 -13.20 -4.32 -1.70
CA ASN A 8 -12.79 -3.05 -1.09
C ASN A 8 -13.78 -2.58 -0.02
N ASN A 9 -15.08 -2.84 -0.16
CA ASN A 9 -16.10 -2.45 0.83
C ASN A 9 -15.93 -3.21 2.16
N GLY A 10 -15.75 -4.54 2.12
CA GLY A 10 -15.53 -5.35 3.32
C GLY A 10 -14.17 -5.09 4.00
N TYR A 11 -13.14 -4.74 3.22
CA TYR A 11 -11.82 -4.38 3.74
C TYR A 11 -11.80 -2.98 4.39
N ASN A 12 -12.41 -1.96 3.76
CA ASN A 12 -12.49 -0.61 4.33
C ASN A 12 -13.29 -0.61 5.66
N ALA A 13 -14.34 -1.44 5.76
CA ALA A 13 -15.10 -1.62 7.00
C ALA A 13 -14.24 -2.20 8.16
N ARG A 14 -13.28 -3.09 7.87
CA ARG A 14 -12.35 -3.64 8.88
C ARG A 14 -11.16 -2.72 9.19
N LEU A 15 -10.67 -1.94 8.22
CA LEU A 15 -9.58 -0.98 8.43
C LEU A 15 -9.94 0.13 9.42
N GLY A 16 -11.17 0.65 9.37
CA GLY A 16 -11.64 1.68 10.30
C GLY A 16 -11.61 1.26 11.77
N ALA A 17 -11.61 -0.05 12.05
CA ALA A 17 -11.56 -0.61 13.40
C ALA A 17 -10.14 -0.89 13.92
N VAL A 18 -9.12 -1.00 13.06
CA VAL A 18 -7.75 -1.41 13.45
C VAL A 18 -6.73 -0.29 13.28
N PHE A 19 -6.87 0.56 12.25
CA PHE A 19 -5.95 1.65 11.97
C PHE A 19 -6.75 2.95 11.88
N GLY A 20 -6.79 3.71 12.97
CA GLY A 20 -7.39 5.04 13.01
C GLY A 20 -6.78 6.01 11.96
N PRO A 21 -7.37 7.19 11.77
CA PRO A 21 -6.95 8.14 10.74
C PRO A 21 -5.48 8.52 10.92
N GLN A 22 -4.61 7.99 10.07
CA GLN A 22 -3.22 8.43 9.98
C GLN A 22 -3.25 9.80 9.31
N ARG A 23 -3.02 10.83 10.13
CA ARG A 23 -2.79 12.20 9.69
C ARG A 23 -1.77 12.18 8.56
N ALA A 24 -2.11 12.84 7.45
CA ALA A 24 -1.16 13.22 6.43
C ALA A 24 -0.15 14.18 7.08
N GLY A 25 0.93 13.62 7.63
CA GLY A 25 2.01 14.37 8.25
C GLY A 25 2.76 15.16 7.19
N SER A 26 2.48 16.47 7.16
CA SER A 26 3.30 17.53 6.62
C SER A 26 4.75 17.41 7.09
N GLY A 27 5.70 17.83 6.25
CA GLY A 27 7.13 17.54 6.36
C GLY A 27 7.77 17.83 7.72
N GLN A 28 8.80 17.03 8.05
CA GLN A 28 9.74 17.28 9.13
C GLN A 28 11.14 16.80 8.74
N THR A 29 12.07 17.77 8.72
CA THR A 29 13.47 17.77 9.15
C THR A 29 14.33 16.51 8.95
N ILE A 30 15.39 16.71 8.16
CA ILE A 30 16.49 15.79 7.87
C ILE A 30 17.18 15.33 9.17
N THR A 31 16.83 14.14 9.64
CA THR A 31 17.72 13.30 10.45
C THR A 31 17.97 12.02 9.67
N THR A 32 19.21 11.82 9.21
CA THR A 32 19.65 10.83 8.22
C THR A 32 19.69 9.39 8.75
N SER A 33 18.55 8.90 9.26
CA SER A 33 18.33 7.45 9.36
C SER A 33 17.68 6.96 8.06
N PRO A 34 18.16 5.88 7.43
CA PRO A 34 17.55 5.36 6.22
C PRO A 34 16.11 4.92 6.54
N GLU A 35 15.14 5.59 5.90
CA GLU A 35 13.73 5.27 6.11
C GLU A 35 13.45 3.79 5.78
N LYS A 36 12.56 3.17 6.56
CA LYS A 36 12.15 1.77 6.36
C LYS A 36 10.86 1.71 5.57
N CYS A 37 10.74 0.69 4.71
CA CYS A 37 9.53 0.43 3.95
C CYS A 37 8.38 0.09 4.90
N VAL A 38 7.31 0.89 4.89
CA VAL A 38 6.16 0.73 5.79
C VAL A 38 5.41 -0.61 5.60
N VAL A 39 5.61 -1.27 4.46
CA VAL A 39 4.97 -2.56 4.14
C VAL A 39 5.76 -3.74 4.71
N CYS A 40 7.08 -3.78 4.53
CA CYS A 40 7.88 -4.99 4.83
C CYS A 40 9.12 -4.75 5.71
N GLY A 41 9.37 -3.51 6.13
CA GLY A 41 10.50 -3.13 6.99
C GLY A 41 11.87 -3.11 6.30
N ASP A 42 11.96 -3.50 5.02
CA ASP A 42 13.19 -3.42 4.22
C ASP A 42 13.63 -1.96 3.98
N ARG A 43 14.88 -1.73 3.57
CA ARG A 43 15.39 -0.37 3.29
C ARG A 43 14.52 0.31 2.22
N ALA A 44 13.93 1.46 2.55
CA ALA A 44 13.14 2.20 1.57
C ALA A 44 14.04 2.86 0.54
N SER A 45 13.52 3.03 -0.67
CA SER A 45 14.15 3.84 -1.72
C SER A 45 13.51 5.23 -1.85
N GLY A 46 12.44 5.49 -1.10
CA GLY A 46 11.71 6.75 -1.08
C GLY A 46 10.19 6.56 -1.08
N ARG A 47 9.46 7.63 -1.41
CA ARG A 47 8.00 7.62 -1.51
C ARG A 47 7.55 7.10 -2.88
N HIS A 48 6.75 6.03 -2.89
CA HIS A 48 6.14 5.48 -4.11
C HIS A 48 4.65 5.27 -3.89
N TYR A 49 3.83 5.71 -4.85
CA TYR A 49 2.36 5.55 -4.78
C TYR A 49 1.73 6.15 -3.51
N GLY A 50 2.35 7.19 -2.93
CA GLY A 50 1.87 7.85 -1.72
C GLY A 50 2.48 7.38 -0.40
N ALA A 51 3.30 6.32 -0.38
CA ALA A 51 3.90 5.79 0.86
C ALA A 51 5.41 5.48 0.74
N ILE A 52 6.13 5.58 1.86
CA ILE A 52 7.57 5.23 1.94
C ILE A 52 7.76 3.73 1.75
N SER A 53 8.40 3.33 0.65
CA SER A 53 8.52 1.91 0.31
C SER A 53 9.84 1.54 -0.37
N CYS A 54 10.16 0.25 -0.35
CA CYS A 54 11.30 -0.31 -1.06
C CYS A 54 10.93 -0.66 -2.51
N GLU A 55 11.94 -0.85 -3.36
CA GLU A 55 11.76 -1.24 -4.77
C GLU A 55 10.94 -2.53 -4.94
N GLY A 56 11.10 -3.49 -4.02
CA GLY A 56 10.33 -4.73 -4.05
C GLY A 56 8.82 -4.52 -3.89
N CYS A 57 8.41 -3.64 -2.97
CA CYS A 57 6.98 -3.36 -2.74
C CYS A 57 6.41 -2.38 -3.78
N LYS A 58 7.20 -1.41 -4.25
CA LYS A 58 6.88 -0.55 -5.40
C LYS A 58 6.54 -1.38 -6.65
N GLY A 59 7.45 -2.29 -7.04
CA GLY A 59 7.26 -3.12 -8.24
C GLY A 59 6.12 -4.12 -8.09
N PHE A 60 5.97 -4.72 -6.90
CA PHE A 60 4.85 -5.60 -6.60
C PHE A 60 3.50 -4.89 -6.70
N PHE A 61 3.39 -3.69 -6.12
CA PHE A 61 2.17 -2.88 -6.19
C PHE A 61 1.85 -2.51 -7.63
N LYS A 62 2.82 -1.96 -8.39
CA LYS A 62 2.65 -1.62 -9.82
C LYS A 62 2.07 -2.77 -10.64
N ARG A 63 2.65 -3.97 -10.52
CA ARG A 63 2.20 -5.16 -11.27
C ARG A 63 0.80 -5.58 -10.85
N SER A 64 0.52 -5.57 -9.55
CA SER A 64 -0.78 -5.99 -9.00
C SER A 64 -1.91 -5.11 -9.47
N ILE A 65 -1.74 -3.77 -9.44
CA ILE A 65 -2.80 -2.86 -9.87
C ILE A 65 -2.93 -2.84 -11.40
N ARG A 66 -1.83 -2.75 -12.16
CA ARG A 66 -1.86 -2.65 -13.63
C ARG A 66 -2.54 -3.85 -14.27
N LYS A 67 -2.26 -5.05 -13.76
CA LYS A 67 -2.86 -6.30 -14.25
C LYS A 67 -4.17 -6.65 -13.52
N ARG A 68 -4.64 -5.81 -12.59
CA ARG A 68 -5.82 -6.06 -11.74
C ARG A 68 -5.81 -7.47 -11.12
N LEU A 69 -4.65 -7.88 -10.59
CA LEU A 69 -4.47 -9.23 -10.06
C LEU A 69 -5.29 -9.40 -8.78
N ALA A 70 -6.12 -10.45 -8.77
CA ALA A 70 -6.77 -10.94 -7.57
C ALA A 70 -5.93 -12.08 -6.99
N TYR A 71 -5.40 -11.86 -5.78
CA TYR A 71 -4.68 -12.90 -5.06
C TYR A 71 -5.62 -13.60 -4.07
N VAL A 72 -5.26 -14.84 -3.71
CA VAL A 72 -5.94 -15.61 -2.65
C VAL A 72 -4.97 -15.82 -1.50
N CYS A 73 -5.44 -15.65 -0.27
CA CYS A 73 -4.69 -16.07 0.92
C CYS A 73 -5.09 -17.51 1.26
N TRP A 74 -4.10 -18.37 1.45
CA TRP A 74 -4.28 -19.75 1.89
C TRP A 74 -4.29 -19.92 3.41
N GLY A 75 -4.00 -18.85 4.15
CA GLY A 75 -4.07 -18.81 5.62
C GLY A 75 -5.22 -17.95 6.11
N LYS A 76 -5.06 -17.37 7.31
CA LYS A 76 -6.09 -16.58 8.00
C LYS A 76 -6.22 -15.13 7.53
N ARG A 77 -5.65 -14.77 6.36
CA ARG A 77 -5.59 -13.38 5.83
C ARG A 77 -4.84 -12.38 6.74
N GLU A 78 -4.03 -12.89 7.66
CA GLU A 78 -3.24 -12.12 8.64
C GLU A 78 -1.74 -12.48 8.56
N CYS A 79 -1.27 -12.88 7.38
CA CYS A 79 0.13 -13.29 7.21
C CYS A 79 1.07 -12.10 7.48
N GLU A 80 2.09 -12.33 8.30
CA GLU A 80 3.13 -11.36 8.57
C GLU A 80 3.92 -11.03 7.29
N ILE A 81 4.11 -9.73 7.04
CA ILE A 81 4.87 -9.22 5.89
C ILE A 81 6.13 -8.52 6.39
N ASN A 82 7.27 -9.19 6.20
CA ASN A 82 8.61 -8.69 6.52
C ASN A 82 9.56 -8.89 5.32
N LYS A 83 10.83 -8.43 5.42
CA LYS A 83 11.83 -8.50 4.34
C LYS A 83 11.99 -9.91 3.77
N HIS A 84 12.04 -10.91 4.64
CA HIS A 84 12.36 -12.30 4.29
C HIS A 84 11.14 -13.04 3.72
N HIS A 85 9.93 -12.78 4.26
CA HIS A 85 8.75 -13.57 3.96
C HIS A 85 7.67 -12.82 3.17
N ARG A 86 7.92 -11.59 2.70
CA ARG A 86 6.96 -10.79 1.90
C ARG A 86 6.45 -11.47 0.63
N ASN A 87 7.12 -12.51 0.12
CA ASN A 87 6.67 -13.24 -1.07
C ASN A 87 5.75 -14.43 -0.76
N ARG A 88 5.62 -14.86 0.51
CA ARG A 88 4.83 -16.04 0.90
C ARG A 88 3.33 -15.88 0.67
N CYS A 89 2.80 -14.66 0.87
CA CYS A 89 1.38 -14.37 0.64
C CYS A 89 1.19 -13.05 -0.10
N GLN A 90 0.91 -13.15 -1.40
CA GLN A 90 0.67 -11.98 -2.26
C GLN A 90 -0.61 -11.22 -1.87
N TYR A 91 -1.64 -11.94 -1.40
CA TYR A 91 -2.86 -11.33 -0.87
C TYR A 91 -2.54 -10.39 0.30
N CYS A 92 -1.94 -10.91 1.37
CA CYS A 92 -1.66 -10.12 2.58
C CYS A 92 -0.68 -8.98 2.29
N ARG A 93 0.28 -9.21 1.38
CA ARG A 93 1.19 -8.15 0.94
C ARG A 93 0.45 -7.02 0.22
N LEU A 94 -0.43 -7.32 -0.72
CA LEU A 94 -1.19 -6.30 -1.44
C LEU A 94 -2.15 -5.57 -0.51
N GLN A 95 -2.79 -6.27 0.42
CA GLN A 95 -3.61 -5.65 1.46
C GLN A 95 -2.79 -4.71 2.33
N LYS A 96 -1.61 -5.11 2.79
CA LYS A 96 -0.77 -4.22 3.59
C LYS A 96 -0.28 -3.01 2.79
N CYS A 97 -0.02 -3.14 1.49
CA CYS A 97 0.27 -1.98 0.63
C CYS A 97 -0.87 -0.95 0.66
N LEU A 98 -2.11 -1.40 0.48
CA LEU A 98 -3.30 -0.54 0.50
C LEU A 98 -3.52 0.06 1.90
N ALA A 99 -3.38 -0.74 2.97
CA ALA A 99 -3.48 -0.29 4.36
C ALA A 99 -2.53 0.87 4.67
N MET A 100 -1.29 0.77 4.21
CA MET A 100 -0.25 1.76 4.44
C MET A 100 -0.33 2.96 3.47
N GLY A 101 -1.45 3.10 2.75
CA GLY A 101 -1.74 4.28 1.94
C GLY A 101 -1.16 4.26 0.52
N MET A 102 -0.72 3.11 0.00
CA MET A 102 -0.35 3.03 -1.43
C MET A 102 -1.61 3.13 -2.30
N ARG A 103 -1.63 4.08 -3.24
CA ARG A 103 -2.76 4.35 -4.14
C ARG A 103 -2.32 4.30 -5.59
N SER A 104 -3.19 3.80 -6.46
CA SER A 104 -2.94 3.73 -7.90
C SER A 104 -2.99 5.10 -8.59
N TYR A 105 -3.73 6.04 -8.00
CA TYR A 105 -3.75 7.43 -8.39
C TYR A 105 -2.90 8.23 -7.38
N CYS A 106 -1.82 8.83 -7.85
CA CYS A 106 -1.28 9.99 -7.15
C CYS A 106 -2.30 11.11 -7.40
N LYS A 107 -2.93 11.64 -6.36
CA LYS A 107 -3.63 12.92 -6.51
C LYS A 107 -2.55 14.01 -6.59
N ASP A 108 -1.93 14.15 -7.74
CA ASP A 108 -1.44 15.47 -8.16
C ASP A 108 -2.70 16.27 -8.51
N LEU A 109 -3.15 17.06 -7.54
CA LEU A 109 -4.37 17.86 -7.55
C LEU A 109 -4.23 19.10 -8.47
N THR A 110 -3.70 18.95 -9.69
CA THR A 110 -3.50 20.08 -10.61
C THR A 110 -4.02 19.83 -12.03
N LEU A 111 -4.61 18.68 -12.32
CA LEU A 111 -5.04 18.33 -13.70
C LEU A 111 -6.55 18.27 -13.94
N LEU A 112 -7.40 18.70 -12.99
CA LEU A 112 -8.87 18.66 -13.17
C LEU A 112 -9.59 20.01 -13.09
N LEU A 113 -8.90 21.14 -12.89
CA LEU A 113 -9.51 22.47 -12.87
C LEU A 113 -8.62 23.53 -13.53
N GLY A 114 -8.32 23.40 -14.82
CA GLY A 114 -7.49 24.41 -15.51
C GLY A 114 -7.39 24.22 -17.01
N GLY A 115 -8.52 24.09 -17.71
CA GLY A 115 -8.49 23.90 -19.16
C GLY A 115 -9.83 23.99 -19.86
N LEU A 116 -10.71 24.90 -19.43
CA LEU A 116 -11.75 25.52 -20.26
C LEU A 116 -11.71 27.02 -19.99
#